data_AF-A0A2D8UF11-F1
#
_entry.id   AF-A0A2D8UF11-F1
#
_cell.length_a   1.000
_cell.length_b   1.000
_cell.length_c   1.000
_cell.angle_alpha   90.00
_cell.angle_beta   90.00
_cell.angle_gamma   90.00
#
_symmetry.space_group_name_H-M   'P 1'
#
loop_
_entity.id
_entity.type
_entity.pdbx_description
1 polymer ?
#
loop_
_entity_poly.entity_id
_entity_poly.type
_entity_poly.pdbx_seq_one_letter_code
_entity_poly.pdbx_strand_id
1 'polypeptide(L)'
;MGIPVSHYFLFMFITIFFTYFTHANIRIPATLNRFFSIIFVTPDLHKIHHHFKQPWTDRNYGNIFSIWDRAFGTLVQEDANKVVYGLDNLGADYKDNALKLLAMPWVDQTQKQS
;
A
#
# COMPACT_ATOMS: atom_id res chain seq x y z
N MET A 1 -15.31 -32.31 4.78
CA MET A 1 -14.82 -32.04 3.40
C MET A 1 -13.88 -30.85 3.47
N GLY A 2 -12.60 -31.04 3.14
CA GLY A 2 -11.62 -29.95 3.09
C GLY A 2 -11.65 -29.23 1.73
N ILE A 3 -11.13 -28.01 1.68
CA ILE A 3 -10.90 -27.31 0.41
C ILE A 3 -9.86 -28.11 -0.39
N PRO A 4 -10.11 -28.46 -1.67
CA PRO A 4 -9.11 -29.15 -2.48
C PRO A 4 -7.82 -28.32 -2.57
N VAL A 5 -6.67 -28.99 -2.50
CA VAL A 5 -5.35 -28.34 -2.54
C VAL A 5 -5.18 -27.43 -3.76
N SER A 6 -5.82 -27.76 -4.89
CA SER A 6 -5.84 -26.92 -6.09
C SER A 6 -6.42 -25.52 -5.86
N HIS A 7 -7.47 -25.39 -5.04
CA HIS A 7 -8.11 -24.10 -4.76
C HIS A 7 -7.21 -23.24 -3.87
N TYR A 8 -6.49 -23.86 -2.93
CA TYR A 8 -5.49 -23.16 -2.12
C TYR A 8 -4.38 -22.59 -3.00
N PHE A 9 -3.83 -23.39 -3.93
CA PHE A 9 -2.81 -22.91 -4.86
C PHE A 9 -3.33 -21.83 -5.79
N LEU A 10 -4.57 -21.94 -6.27
CA LEU A 10 -5.20 -20.90 -7.07
C LEU A 10 -5.33 -19.58 -6.29
N PHE A 11 -5.79 -19.65 -5.03
CA PHE A 11 -5.88 -18.48 -4.16
C PHE A 11 -4.51 -17.85 -3.90
N MET A 12 -3.49 -18.65 -3.60
CA MET A 12 -2.12 -18.17 -3.42
C MET A 12 -1.61 -17.48 -4.68
N PHE A 13 -1.79 -18.10 -5.85
CA PHE A 13 -1.36 -17.54 -7.12
C PHE A 13 -2.01 -16.19 -7.38
N ILE A 14 -3.33 -16.09 -7.22
CA ILE A 14 -4.07 -14.83 -7.41
C ILE A 14 -3.57 -13.77 -6.42
N THR A 15 -3.43 -14.13 -5.14
CA THR A 15 -2.97 -13.20 -4.09
C THR A 15 -1.59 -12.65 -4.42
N ILE A 16 -0.64 -13.53 -4.74
CA ILE A 16 0.75 -13.15 -5.06
C ILE A 16 0.79 -12.30 -6.33
N PHE A 17 0.03 -12.68 -7.36
CA PHE A 17 -0.06 -11.91 -8.59
C PHE A 17 -0.53 -10.48 -8.32
N PHE A 18 -1.61 -10.31 -7.57
CA PHE A 18 -2.13 -8.98 -7.23
C PHE A 18 -1.18 -8.18 -6.35
N THR A 19 -0.52 -8.82 -5.38
CA THR A 19 0.52 -8.17 -4.57
C THR A 19 1.62 -7.59 -5.45
N TYR A 20 2.12 -8.34 -6.45
CA TYR A 20 3.14 -7.80 -7.35
C TYR A 20 2.58 -6.75 -8.32
N PHE A 21 1.37 -6.96 -8.83
CA PHE A 21 0.71 -6.03 -9.74
C PHE A 21 0.54 -4.66 -9.08
N THR A 22 0.02 -4.59 -7.86
CA THR A 22 -0.23 -3.32 -7.15
C THR A 22 1.05 -2.57 -6.77
N HIS A 23 2.17 -3.26 -6.64
CA HIS A 23 3.49 -2.64 -6.38
C HIS A 23 4.30 -2.43 -7.68
N ALA A 24 3.76 -2.77 -8.84
CA ALA A 24 4.46 -2.56 -10.10
C ALA A 24 4.61 -1.05 -10.36
N ASN A 25 5.82 -0.63 -10.76
CA ASN A 25 6.07 0.75 -11.18
C ASN A 25 5.59 1.01 -12.62
N ILE A 26 4.33 0.65 -12.90
CA ILE A 26 3.68 0.80 -14.19
C ILE A 26 2.69 1.96 -14.10
N ARG A 27 2.61 2.76 -15.16
CA ARG A 27 1.60 3.79 -15.34
C ARG A 27 0.49 3.27 -16.23
N ILE A 28 -0.69 3.09 -15.65
CA ILE A 28 -1.88 2.67 -16.40
C ILE A 28 -2.52 3.93 -17.00
N PRO A 29 -2.96 3.92 -18.28
CA PRO A 29 -3.70 5.03 -18.86
C PRO A 29 -4.91 5.42 -17.98
N ALA A 30 -5.15 6.72 -17.80
CA ALA A 30 -6.13 7.23 -16.83
C ALA A 30 -7.54 6.62 -17.00
N THR A 31 -8.00 6.47 -18.25
CA THR A 31 -9.31 5.87 -18.57
C THR A 31 -9.40 4.42 -18.09
N LEU A 32 -8.33 3.66 -18.31
CA LEU A 32 -8.26 2.24 -17.94
C LEU A 32 -8.14 2.07 -16.43
N ASN A 33 -7.35 2.92 -15.77
CA ASN A 33 -7.25 2.97 -14.32
C ASN A 33 -8.61 3.30 -13.67
N ARG A 34 -9.36 4.27 -14.22
CA ARG A 34 -10.69 4.64 -13.74
C ARG A 34 -11.69 3.49 -13.82
N PHE A 35 -11.66 2.70 -14.89
CA PHE A 35 -12.54 1.55 -15.03
C PHE A 35 -12.13 0.40 -14.10
N PHE A 36 -10.84 0.04 -14.08
CA PHE A 36 -10.37 -1.07 -13.26
C PHE A 36 -10.49 -0.79 -11.76
N SER A 37 -10.24 0.44 -11.32
CA SER A 37 -10.38 0.84 -9.92
C SER A 37 -11.79 0.67 -9.34
N ILE A 38 -12.82 0.46 -10.17
CA ILE A 38 -14.17 0.12 -9.72
C ILE A 38 -14.18 -1.23 -9.00
N ILE A 39 -13.42 -2.20 -9.51
CA ILE A 39 -13.44 -3.60 -9.05
C ILE A 39 -12.14 -3.95 -8.35
N PHE A 40 -11.00 -3.60 -8.93
CA PHE A 40 -9.68 -4.00 -8.48
C PHE A 40 -8.92 -2.86 -7.81
N VAL A 41 -8.00 -3.22 -6.91
CA VAL A 41 -6.98 -2.29 -6.44
C VAL A 41 -5.92 -2.17 -7.53
N THR A 42 -5.76 -0.97 -8.06
CA THR A 42 -4.77 -0.67 -9.10
C THR A 42 -3.47 -0.19 -8.47
N PRO A 43 -2.35 -0.17 -9.21
CA PRO A 43 -1.09 0.33 -8.68
C PRO A 43 -1.20 1.77 -8.14
N ASP A 44 -2.00 2.61 -8.80
CA ASP A 44 -2.19 3.99 -8.37
C ASP A 44 -3.00 4.12 -7.08
N LEU A 45 -4.03 3.28 -6.89
CA LEU A 45 -4.75 3.24 -5.60
C LEU A 45 -3.83 2.76 -4.47
N HIS A 46 -3.05 1.71 -4.72
CA HIS A 46 -2.16 1.12 -3.73
C HIS A 46 -1.01 2.06 -3.33
N LYS A 47 -0.48 2.85 -4.25
CA LYS A 47 0.56 3.84 -3.93
C LYS A 47 0.12 4.85 -2.87
N ILE A 48 -1.16 5.23 -2.83
CA ILE A 48 -1.67 6.19 -1.85
C ILE A 48 -1.53 5.66 -0.41
N HIS A 49 -1.75 4.36 -0.21
CA HIS A 49 -1.54 3.70 1.08
C HIS A 49 -0.09 3.84 1.58
N HIS A 50 0.88 3.87 0.66
CA HIS A 50 2.30 4.05 0.98
C HIS A 50 2.72 5.52 1.19
N HIS A 51 1.77 6.45 1.14
CA HIS A 51 2.05 7.84 1.48
C HIS A 51 2.53 7.91 2.93
N PHE A 52 3.57 8.71 3.19
CA PHE A 52 4.20 8.81 4.50
C PHE A 52 3.34 9.44 5.61
N LYS A 53 2.15 9.97 5.28
CA LYS A 53 1.39 10.89 6.13
C LYS A 53 -0.08 10.52 6.16
N GLN A 54 -0.68 10.61 7.35
CA GLN A 54 -2.13 10.54 7.52
C GLN A 54 -2.86 11.76 6.89
N PRO A 55 -4.10 11.57 6.39
CA PRO A 55 -4.86 10.33 6.42
C PRO A 55 -4.51 9.36 5.28
N TRP A 56 -3.68 9.72 4.31
CA TRP A 56 -3.43 8.91 3.09
C TRP A 56 -2.83 7.54 3.38
N THR A 57 -1.93 7.43 4.37
CA THR A 57 -1.37 6.14 4.81
C THR A 57 -2.46 5.13 5.17
N ASP A 58 -3.54 5.61 5.79
CA ASP A 58 -4.62 4.80 6.34
C ASP A 58 -5.81 4.67 5.37
N ARG A 59 -5.52 4.45 4.09
CA ARG A 59 -6.49 4.32 2.99
C ARG A 59 -6.11 3.20 2.04
N ASN A 60 -7.07 2.74 1.24
CA ASN A 60 -6.88 1.74 0.18
C ASN A 60 -6.21 0.43 0.67
N TYR A 61 -6.77 -0.21 1.70
CA TYR A 61 -6.22 -1.41 2.34
C TYR A 61 -6.36 -2.69 1.52
N GLY A 62 -7.24 -2.72 0.51
CA GLY A 62 -7.47 -3.91 -0.29
C GLY A 62 -6.22 -4.36 -1.07
N ASN A 63 -5.99 -5.68 -1.16
CA ASN A 63 -4.95 -6.24 -2.04
C ASN A 63 -5.48 -6.50 -3.46
N ILE A 64 -6.69 -7.06 -3.58
CA ILE A 64 -7.27 -7.50 -4.85
C ILE A 64 -8.44 -6.59 -5.24
N PHE A 65 -9.47 -6.50 -4.39
CA PHE A 65 -10.72 -5.84 -4.73
C PHE A 65 -10.89 -4.52 -3.97
N SER A 66 -11.19 -3.45 -4.71
CA SER A 66 -11.44 -2.11 -4.14
C SER A 66 -12.83 -1.97 -3.51
N ILE A 67 -13.70 -2.97 -3.69
CA ILE A 67 -15.04 -2.99 -3.09
C ILE A 67 -14.99 -2.93 -1.56
N TRP A 68 -13.96 -3.52 -0.94
CA TRP A 68 -13.79 -3.47 0.50
C TRP A 68 -13.53 -2.04 0.97
N ASP A 69 -12.63 -1.33 0.29
CA ASP A 69 -12.37 0.07 0.59
C ASP A 69 -13.56 0.99 0.37
N ARG A 70 -14.43 0.65 -0.59
CA ARG A 70 -15.71 1.35 -0.80
C ARG A 70 -16.68 1.05 0.33
N ALA A 71 -16.81 -0.21 0.72
CA ALA A 71 -17.74 -0.65 1.75
C ALA A 71 -17.39 -0.06 3.14
N PHE A 72 -16.10 0.08 3.44
CA PHE A 72 -15.62 0.61 4.70
C PHE A 72 -15.21 2.09 4.65
N GLY A 73 -15.39 2.77 3.51
CA GLY A 73 -15.12 4.20 3.37
C GLY A 73 -13.63 4.59 3.43
N THR A 74 -12.73 3.66 3.12
CA THR A 74 -11.27 3.86 3.09
C THR A 74 -10.74 4.14 1.69
N LEU A 75 -11.59 4.13 0.66
CA LEU A 75 -11.18 4.41 -0.71
C LEU A 75 -10.80 5.89 -0.89
N VAL A 76 -9.57 6.14 -1.35
CA VAL A 76 -9.10 7.45 -1.80
C VAL A 76 -8.51 7.31 -3.20
N GLN A 77 -8.97 8.16 -4.13
CA GLN A 77 -8.51 8.18 -5.51
C GLN A 77 -7.93 9.55 -5.84
N GLU A 78 -6.61 9.68 -5.69
CA GLU A 78 -5.84 10.88 -5.97
C GLU A 78 -4.70 10.60 -6.96
N ASP A 79 -3.98 11.66 -7.33
CA ASP A 79 -2.81 11.55 -8.21
C ASP A 79 -1.66 10.84 -7.49
N ALA A 80 -1.42 9.59 -7.87
CA ALA A 80 -0.35 8.75 -7.33
C ALA A 80 1.06 9.36 -7.52
N ASN A 81 1.26 10.32 -8.43
CA ASN A 81 2.55 11.00 -8.58
C ASN A 81 2.86 11.96 -7.42
N LYS A 82 1.85 12.30 -6.61
CA LYS A 82 2.02 13.16 -5.42
C LYS A 82 2.39 12.35 -4.17
N VAL A 83 2.42 11.02 -4.27
CA VAL A 83 2.80 10.16 -3.15
C VAL A 83 4.26 10.37 -2.82
N VAL A 84 4.50 10.81 -1.59
CA VAL A 84 5.84 10.86 -1.01
C VAL A 84 5.99 9.66 -0.09
N TYR A 85 7.00 8.83 -0.36
CA TYR A 85 7.32 7.67 0.47
C TYR A 85 8.17 8.07 1.68
N GLY A 86 8.08 7.27 2.73
CA GLY A 86 8.90 7.42 3.93
C GLY A 86 8.06 7.32 5.20
N LEU A 87 8.64 7.73 6.31
CA LEU A 87 7.98 7.82 7.61
C LEU A 87 8.01 9.30 8.03
N ASP A 88 6.85 9.87 8.36
CA ASP A 88 6.67 11.27 8.76
C ASP A 88 7.48 11.67 10.00
N ASN A 89 7.74 10.71 10.89
CA ASN A 89 8.37 10.94 12.18
C ASN A 89 9.88 10.67 12.21
N LEU A 90 10.54 10.61 11.03
CA LEU A 90 11.98 10.34 10.93
C LEU A 90 12.77 11.53 10.39
N GLY A 91 13.74 12.00 11.19
CA GLY A 91 14.76 12.93 10.74
C GLY A 91 15.64 12.36 9.62
N ALA A 92 16.28 13.24 8.84
CA ALA A 92 17.11 12.87 7.69
C ALA A 92 18.18 11.81 8.01
N ASP A 93 18.74 11.86 9.21
CA ASP A 93 19.76 10.93 9.74
C ASP A 93 19.36 9.45 9.80
N TYR A 94 18.06 9.15 9.73
CA TYR A 94 17.54 7.79 9.74
C TYR A 94 17.27 7.24 8.33
N LYS A 95 17.08 8.10 7.32
CA LYS A 95 16.62 7.69 6.00
C LYS A 95 17.57 6.72 5.31
N ASP A 96 18.89 6.91 5.50
CA ASP A 96 19.91 6.14 4.80
C ASP A 96 20.69 5.19 5.72
N ASN A 97 20.17 4.92 6.93
CA ASN A 97 20.86 4.06 7.90
C ASN A 97 19.97 2.90 8.35
N ALA A 98 20.14 1.75 7.68
CA ALA A 98 19.40 0.53 7.95
C ALA A 98 19.52 0.05 9.41
N LEU A 99 20.68 0.22 10.03
CA LEU A 99 20.88 -0.19 11.43
C LEU A 99 20.07 0.69 12.38
N LYS A 100 20.03 2.02 12.14
CA LYS A 100 19.19 2.93 12.91
C LYS A 100 17.70 2.67 12.69
N LEU A 101 17.29 2.33 11.46
CA LEU A 101 15.92 1.90 11.12
C LEU A 101 15.52 0.62 11.86
N LEU A 102 16.39 -0.39 11.84
CA LEU A 102 16.16 -1.62 12.58
C LEU A 102 16.08 -1.33 14.07
N ALA A 103 16.97 -0.52 14.64
CA ALA A 103 16.98 -0.21 16.07
C ALA A 103 15.74 0.59 16.56
N MET A 104 14.89 1.12 15.67
CA MET A 104 13.79 2.03 16.03
C MET A 104 12.84 1.53 17.11
N PRO A 105 12.38 0.27 17.11
CA PRO A 105 11.47 -0.22 18.15
C PRO A 105 12.06 -0.17 19.57
N TRP A 106 13.40 -0.08 19.68
CA TRP A 106 14.14 -0.12 20.93
C TRP A 106 14.75 1.22 21.34
N VAL A 107 14.65 2.25 20.49
CA VAL A 107 15.14 3.61 20.78
C VAL A 107 13.96 4.49 21.19
N ASP A 108 14.11 5.22 22.30
CA ASP A 108 13.08 6.12 22.81
C ASP A 108 12.69 7.17 21.76
N GLN A 109 11.42 7.12 21.34
CA GLN A 109 10.89 7.95 20.27
C GLN A 109 10.54 9.37 20.77
N THR A 110 10.54 9.60 22.09
CA THR A 110 10.21 10.92 22.69
C THR A 110 11.28 11.98 22.42
N GLN A 111 12.51 11.58 22.10
CA GLN A 111 13.64 12.45 21.73
C GLN A 111 13.58 12.96 20.28
N LYS A 112 12.59 12.55 19.47
CA LYS A 112 12.52 12.85 18.02
C LYS A 112 11.78 14.15 17.66
N GLN A 113 11.31 14.92 18.64
CA GLN A 113 10.54 16.16 18.43
C GLN A 113 11.34 17.46 18.66
N SER A 114 12.64 17.38 19.02
CA SER A 114 13.50 18.57 19.22
C SER A 114 14.38 18.87 18.01
#